data_AF-A0AAW3F8G9-F1
#
_entry.id   AF-A0AAW3F8G9-F1
#
_cell.length_a   1.000
_cell.length_b   1.000
_cell.length_c   1.000
_cell.angle_alpha   90.00
_cell.angle_beta   90.00
_cell.angle_gamma   90.00
#
_symmetry.space_group_name_H-M   'P 1'
#
loop_
_entity.id
_entity.type
_entity.pdbx_description
1 polymer ?
#
loop_
_entity_poly.entity_id
_entity_poly.type
_entity_poly.pdbx_seq_one_letter_code
_entity_poly.pdbx_strand_id
1 'polypeptide(L)'
;MDKAYEGNETRQLALDLGFIPVVPPLRTRVEPWEYDREMYKRRNEVERLFRRLKGFRRIFSRFDKLDVMFIAFINFALIIEGLR
;
A
#
# COMPACT_ATOMS: atom_id res chain seq x y z
N MET A 1 0.52 3.35 4.70
CA MET A 1 1.97 3.54 4.95
C MET A 1 2.44 2.46 5.91
N ASP A 2 3.62 1.90 5.69
CA ASP A 2 4.16 0.86 6.58
C ASP A 2 4.84 1.49 7.80
N LYS A 3 4.90 0.72 8.89
CA LYS A 3 5.43 1.19 10.18
C LYS A 3 6.87 1.73 10.09
N ALA A 4 7.67 1.17 9.18
CA ALA A 4 9.04 1.63 8.95
C ALA A 4 9.14 3.09 8.45
N TYR A 5 8.04 3.66 7.92
CA TYR A 5 8.02 5.00 7.33
C TYR A 5 7.31 6.03 8.21
N GLU A 6 7.06 5.74 9.49
CA GLU A 6 6.31 6.59 10.41
C GLU A 6 6.98 7.90 10.86
N GLY A 7 8.05 8.31 10.16
CA GLY A 7 8.87 9.47 10.50
C GLY A 7 8.07 10.77 10.57
N ASN A 8 8.57 11.73 11.34
CA ASN A 8 7.91 13.03 11.53
C ASN A 8 7.65 13.75 10.21
N GLU A 9 8.67 13.82 9.35
CA GLU A 9 8.57 14.46 8.04
C GLU A 9 7.50 13.79 7.17
N THR A 10 7.50 12.47 7.11
CA THR A 10 6.56 11.73 6.28
C THR A 10 5.12 11.81 6.81
N ARG A 11 4.95 11.85 8.13
CA ARG A 11 3.65 12.09 8.76
C ARG A 11 3.17 13.52 8.53
N GLN A 12 4.05 14.51 8.63
CA GLN A 12 3.73 15.90 8.36
C GLN A 12 3.32 16.09 6.89
N LEU A 13 4.09 15.53 5.95
CA LEU A 13 3.75 15.56 4.54
C LEU A 13 2.37 14.93 4.27
N ALA A 14 2.04 13.82 4.93
CA ALA A 14 0.72 13.22 4.79
C ALA A 14 -0.40 14.18 5.23
N LEU A 15 -0.19 14.90 6.34
CA LEU A 15 -1.14 15.92 6.82
C LEU A 15 -1.24 17.11 5.85
N ASP A 16 -0.10 17.58 5.33
CA ASP A 16 -0.04 18.70 4.38
C ASP A 16 -0.76 18.36 3.06
N LEU A 17 -0.74 17.08 2.66
CA LEU A 17 -1.48 16.55 1.52
C LEU A 17 -2.96 16.26 1.83
N GLY A 18 -3.43 16.53 3.05
CA GLY A 18 -4.81 16.33 3.47
C GLY A 18 -5.17 14.88 3.82
N PHE A 19 -4.17 14.00 4.02
CA PHE A 19 -4.39 12.62 4.44
C PHE A 19 -4.38 12.46 5.96
N ILE A 20 -5.09 11.43 6.43
CA ILE A 20 -5.08 11.03 7.85
C ILE A 20 -4.08 9.88 8.03
N PRO A 21 -2.96 10.08 8.74
CA PRO A 21 -1.97 9.03 8.95
C PRO A 21 -2.43 8.04 10.03
N VAL A 22 -2.80 6.83 9.60
CA VAL A 22 -3.27 5.75 10.51
C VAL A 22 -2.17 4.72 10.80
N VAL A 23 -0.90 5.15 10.84
CA VAL A 23 0.23 4.25 11.07
C VAL A 23 0.48 4.07 12.57
N PRO A 24 0.71 2.85 13.07
CA PRO A 24 1.06 2.63 14.46
C PRO A 24 2.46 3.16 14.78
N PRO A 25 2.67 3.86 15.91
CA PRO A 25 3.98 4.31 16.33
C PRO A 25 4.96 3.16 16.65
N LEU A 26 6.26 3.42 16.50
CA LEU A 26 7.36 2.56 16.90
C LEU A 26 7.32 2.41 18.41
N ARG A 27 7.62 1.19 18.89
CA ARG A 27 7.56 0.89 20.32
C ARG A 27 8.56 1.72 21.13
N THR A 28 9.63 2.17 20.49
CA THR A 28 10.72 2.96 21.07
C THR A 28 10.49 4.48 20.98
N ARG A 29 9.36 4.91 20.43
CA ARG A 29 9.11 6.34 20.23
C ARG A 29 8.77 7.02 21.55
N VAL A 30 9.40 8.17 21.79
CA VAL A 30 9.21 8.97 23.01
C VAL A 30 7.79 9.52 23.10
N GLU A 31 7.27 10.01 21.97
CA GLU A 31 5.92 10.59 21.87
C GLU A 31 5.07 9.77 20.88
N PRO A 32 4.42 8.69 21.34
CA PRO A 32 3.50 7.92 20.51
C PRO A 32 2.18 8.69 20.32
N TRP A 33 1.58 8.58 19.13
CA TRP A 33 0.25 9.13 18.85
C TRP A 33 -0.83 8.04 18.86
N GLU A 34 -2.07 8.47 19.03
CA GLU A 34 -3.24 7.63 18.86
C GLU A 34 -3.57 7.45 17.38
N TYR A 35 -3.94 6.23 17.01
CA TYR A 35 -4.34 5.87 15.67
C TYR A 35 -5.48 4.86 15.73
N ASP A 36 -6.32 4.86 14.69
CA ASP A 36 -7.39 3.88 14.57
C ASP A 36 -6.81 2.51 14.20
N ARG A 37 -6.83 1.58 15.17
CA ARG A 37 -6.31 0.22 14.99
C ARG A 37 -7.15 -0.60 14.01
N GLU A 38 -8.46 -0.42 13.99
CA GLU A 38 -9.34 -1.16 13.09
C GLU A 38 -9.14 -0.69 11.65
N MET A 39 -9.01 0.62 11.45
CA MET A 39 -8.68 1.16 10.13
C MET A 39 -7.27 0.73 9.67
N TYR A 40 -6.28 0.65 10.57
CA TYR A 40 -4.96 0.12 10.20
C TYR A 40 -4.99 -1.36 9.79
N LYS A 41 -5.82 -2.19 10.43
CA LYS A 41 -5.97 -3.62 10.06
C LYS A 41 -6.44 -3.81 8.62
N ARG A 42 -7.27 -2.90 8.09
CA ARG A 42 -7.77 -2.96 6.71
C ARG A 42 -6.64 -2.89 5.66
N ARG A 43 -5.44 -2.40 6.02
CA ARG A 43 -4.25 -2.44 5.14
C ARG A 43 -3.92 -3.84 4.64
N ASN A 44 -4.18 -4.88 5.45
CA ASN A 44 -3.93 -6.28 5.08
C ASN A 44 -4.76 -6.71 3.85
N GLU A 45 -5.93 -6.11 3.60
CA GLU A 45 -6.71 -6.38 2.38
C GLU A 45 -5.94 -5.94 1.12
N VAL A 46 -5.36 -4.74 1.17
CA VAL A 46 -4.53 -4.18 0.09
C VAL A 46 -3.25 -4.99 -0.08
N GLU A 47 -2.58 -5.37 1.02
CA GLU A 47 -1.37 -6.22 0.96
C GLU A 47 -1.66 -7.58 0.33
N ARG A 48 -2.79 -8.21 0.67
CA ARG A 48 -3.23 -9.48 0.07
C ARG A 48 -3.53 -9.32 -1.41
N LEU A 49 -4.14 -8.21 -1.84
CA LEU A 49 -4.33 -7.91 -3.26
C LEU A 49 -2.99 -7.84 -3.98
N PHE A 50 -2.03 -7.05 -3.49
CA PHE A 50 -0.69 -6.98 -4.08
C PHE A 50 0.03 -8.33 -4.09
N ARG A 51 -0.15 -9.16 -3.05
CA ARG A 51 0.40 -10.52 -3.02
C ARG A 51 -0.13 -11.36 -4.19
N ARG A 52 -1.43 -11.28 -4.49
CA ARG A 52 -2.06 -12.01 -5.60
C ARG A 52 -1.61 -11.44 -6.96
N LEU A 53 -1.57 -10.12 -7.10
CA LEU A 53 -1.05 -9.45 -8.29
C LEU A 53 0.42 -9.82 -8.59
N LYS A 54 1.26 -9.98 -7.55
CA LYS A 54 2.64 -10.45 -7.70
C LYS A 54 2.75 -11.92 -8.11
N GLY A 55 1.68 -12.71 -8.02
CA GLY A 55 1.63 -14.06 -8.58
C GLY A 55 1.70 -14.06 -10.12
N PHE A 56 1.26 -12.99 -10.76
CA PHE A 56 1.39 -12.82 -12.20
C PHE A 56 2.83 -12.41 -12.54
N ARG A 57 3.64 -13.35 -13.01
CA ARG A 57 5.08 -13.15 -13.32
C ARG A 57 5.33 -11.92 -14.22
N ARG A 58 4.46 -11.69 -15.21
CA ARG A 58 4.53 -10.52 -16.11
C ARG A 58 4.43 -9.18 -15.35
N ILE A 59 3.55 -9.10 -14.35
CA ILE A 59 3.37 -7.92 -13.50
C ILE A 59 4.53 -7.81 -12.51
N PHE A 60 4.86 -8.89 -11.81
CA PHE A 60 5.91 -8.88 -10.77
C PHE A 60 7.26 -8.42 -11.31
N SER A 61 7.70 -8.95 -12.45
CA SER A 61 9.00 -8.64 -13.04
C SER A 61 8.97 -7.48 -14.04
N ARG A 62 7.79 -6.88 -14.28
CA ARG A 62 7.58 -5.83 -15.31
C ARG A 62 8.20 -6.21 -16.66
N PHE A 63 7.73 -7.32 -17.25
CA PHE A 63 8.28 -7.78 -18.54
C PHE A 63 7.87 -6.91 -19.74
N ASP A 64 6.78 -6.16 -19.63
CA ASP A 64 6.30 -5.33 -20.74
C ASP A 64 7.20 -4.09 -20.91
N LYS A 65 7.71 -3.90 -22.15
CA LYS A 65 8.56 -2.76 -22.51
C LYS A 65 7.80 -1.43 -22.51
N LEU A 66 6.53 -1.46 -22.89
CA LEU A 66 5.69 -0.28 -23.01
C LEU A 66 4.80 -0.14 -21.77
N ASP A 67 4.77 1.07 -21.21
CA ASP A 67 3.96 1.37 -20.01
C ASP A 67 2.47 1.11 -20.22
N VAL A 68 1.96 1.39 -21.42
CA VAL A 68 0.57 1.10 -21.79
C VAL A 68 0.24 -0.39 -21.74
N MET A 69 1.19 -1.25 -22.13
CA MET A 69 1.02 -2.70 -22.07
C MET A 69 1.06 -3.19 -20.62
N PHE A 70 1.99 -2.66 -19.83
CA PHE A 70 2.08 -2.98 -18.40
C PHE A 70 0.77 -2.61 -17.66
N ILE A 71 0.24 -1.41 -17.90
CA ILE A 71 -1.04 -0.96 -17.34
C ILE A 71 -2.20 -1.83 -17.81
N ALA A 72 -2.24 -2.21 -19.09
CA ALA A 72 -3.26 -3.11 -19.62
C ALA A 72 -3.27 -4.46 -18.88
N PHE A 73 -2.09 -5.05 -18.61
CA PHE A 73 -1.99 -6.28 -17.84
C PHE A 73 -2.35 -6.12 -16.37
N ILE A 74 -2.04 -4.98 -15.74
CA ILE A 74 -2.52 -4.68 -14.38
C ILE A 74 -4.05 -4.66 -14.36
N ASN A 75 -4.69 -3.93 -15.28
CA ASN A 75 -6.15 -3.87 -15.37
C ASN A 75 -6.76 -5.26 -15.61
N PHE A 76 -6.17 -6.03 -16.53
CA PHE A 76 -6.60 -7.42 -16.76
C PHE A 76 -6.52 -8.27 -15.50
N ALA A 77 -5.39 -8.23 -14.77
CA ALA A 77 -5.25 -8.98 -13.53
C ALA A 77 -6.23 -8.53 -12.44
N LEU A 78 -6.52 -7.23 -12.34
CA LEU A 78 -7.52 -6.69 -11.42
C LEU A 78 -8.94 -7.19 -11.76
N ILE A 79 -9.30 -7.25 -13.05
CA ILE A 79 -10.59 -7.81 -13.49
C ILE A 79 -10.67 -9.29 -13.10
N ILE A 80 -9.64 -10.09 -13.40
CA ILE A 80 -9.60 -11.51 -13.05
C ILE A 80 -9.70 -11.72 -11.53
N GLU A 81 -8.98 -10.93 -10.75
CA GLU A 81 -9.03 -10.98 -9.27
C GLU A 81 -10.40 -10.56 -8.71
N GLY A 82 -11.12 -9.66 -9.40
CA GLY A 82 -12.47 -9.25 -9.01
C GLY A 82 -13.58 -10.24 -9.37
N LEU A 83 -13.33 -11.16 -10.30
CA LEU A 83 -14.28 -12.22 -10.71
C LEU A 83 -14.17 -13.49 -9.86
N ARG A 84 -13.20 -13.54 -8.96
CA ARG A 84 -12.91 -14.68 -8.09
C ARG A 84 -13.62 -14.55 -6.75
#